data_AF-A0A932IGF0-F1
#
_entry.id   AF-A0A932IGF0-F1
#
_cell.length_a   1.000
_cell.length_b   1.000
_cell.length_c   1.000
_cell.angle_alpha   90.00
_cell.angle_beta   90.00
_cell.angle_gamma   90.00
#
_symmetry.space_group_name_H-M   'P 1'
#
loop_
_entity.id
_entity.type
_entity.pdbx_description
1 polymer ?
#
loop_
_entity_poly.entity_id
_entity_poly.type
_entity_poly.pdbx_seq_one_letter_code
_entity_poly.pdbx_strand_id
1 'polypeptide(L)'
;MSKASDLMRGRKWLQTAAYIAFAVLALLASLYLTFPAEAVAQRLGHELARATGGRATATFGDVSPYRLSGIEADGVKLRITPERGDPIEVEIDSAHARIHLMPLLAFNLSLSAGLALGDGSIEADIDPSDSGYVVSLRVDDVDLARPPFLSKLLDVPVRGVVAGSAEAEVAFTTAKTPGARTLLAPDKTEGAASLTVRDASVGPATVQGFTIPAALSLGQLDMALDMKQGRLRVASFQQKGGQLTVHLSTALTLLPEVKSSNLESCV
;
A
#
# COMPACT_ATOMS: atom_id res chain seq x y z
N MET A 1 -28.39 -19.29 51.80
CA MET A 1 -29.28 -18.94 50.66
C MET A 1 -28.60 -18.06 49.59
N SER A 2 -27.26 -17.90 49.57
CA SER A 2 -26.57 -17.02 48.61
C SER A 2 -26.19 -17.70 47.27
N LYS A 3 -25.93 -19.02 47.25
CA LYS A 3 -25.44 -19.73 46.04
C LYS A 3 -26.51 -19.96 44.96
N ALA A 4 -27.79 -20.00 45.31
CA ALA A 4 -28.86 -20.31 44.35
C ALA A 4 -29.24 -19.10 43.47
N SER A 5 -29.06 -17.88 43.97
CA SER A 5 -29.34 -16.65 43.21
C SER A 5 -28.30 -16.35 42.13
N ASP A 6 -27.04 -16.74 42.34
CA ASP A 6 -25.97 -16.54 41.34
C ASP A 6 -26.10 -17.48 40.14
N LEU A 7 -26.52 -18.74 40.34
CA LEU A 7 -26.75 -19.69 39.24
C LEU A 7 -27.89 -19.25 38.31
N MET A 8 -28.95 -18.68 38.87
CA MET A 8 -30.08 -18.14 38.09
C MET A 8 -29.72 -16.86 37.33
N ARG A 9 -28.79 -16.05 37.88
CA ARG A 9 -28.29 -14.82 37.24
C ARG A 9 -27.32 -15.13 36.11
N GLY A 10 -26.47 -16.15 36.27
CA GLY A 10 -25.56 -16.65 35.23
C GLY A 10 -26.30 -17.22 34.01
N ARG A 11 -27.37 -17.98 34.20
CA ARG A 11 -28.16 -18.55 33.09
C ARG A 11 -28.86 -17.48 32.23
N LYS A 12 -29.32 -16.38 32.84
CA LYS A 12 -29.92 -15.24 32.11
C LYS A 12 -28.86 -14.46 31.33
N TRP A 13 -27.69 -14.22 31.93
CA TRP A 13 -26.56 -13.61 31.22
C TRP A 13 -26.08 -14.45 30.05
N LEU A 14 -26.02 -15.78 30.22
CA LEU A 14 -25.67 -16.71 29.14
C LEU A 14 -26.69 -16.67 28.00
N GLN A 15 -28.00 -16.60 28.31
CA GLN A 15 -29.05 -16.44 27.30
C GLN A 15 -28.94 -15.11 26.56
N THR A 16 -28.74 -13.99 27.27
CA THR A 16 -28.54 -12.69 26.64
C THR A 16 -27.29 -12.67 25.75
N ALA A 17 -26.18 -13.25 26.22
CA ALA A 17 -24.97 -13.40 25.42
C ALA A 17 -25.21 -14.26 24.16
N ALA A 18 -25.98 -15.34 24.26
CA ALA A 18 -26.34 -16.16 23.12
C ALA A 18 -27.23 -15.41 22.10
N TYR A 19 -28.20 -14.62 22.55
CA TYR A 19 -29.00 -13.79 21.65
C TYR A 19 -28.17 -12.70 20.97
N ILE A 20 -27.25 -12.05 21.69
CA ILE A 20 -26.33 -11.06 21.09
C ILE A 20 -25.43 -11.74 20.06
N ALA A 21 -24.82 -12.88 20.40
CA ALA A 21 -23.96 -13.63 19.49
C ALA A 21 -24.73 -14.09 18.24
N PHE A 22 -25.97 -14.57 18.40
CA PHE A 22 -26.83 -14.96 17.29
C PHE A 22 -27.21 -13.77 16.41
N ALA A 23 -27.58 -12.63 17.01
CA ALA A 23 -27.90 -11.42 16.27
C ALA A 23 -26.69 -10.90 15.47
N VAL A 24 -25.50 -10.91 16.07
CA VAL A 24 -24.25 -10.54 15.39
C VAL A 24 -23.95 -11.51 14.25
N LEU A 25 -24.10 -12.82 14.47
CA LEU A 25 -23.86 -13.83 13.42
C LEU A 25 -24.86 -13.71 12.27
N ALA A 26 -26.14 -13.49 12.57
CA ALA A 26 -27.18 -13.26 11.57
C ALA A 26 -26.96 -11.96 10.79
N LEU A 27 -26.51 -10.90 11.46
CA LEU A 27 -26.13 -9.63 10.83
C LEU A 27 -24.92 -9.82 9.91
N LEU A 28 -23.88 -10.53 10.35
CA LEU A 28 -22.70 -10.81 9.51
C LEU A 28 -23.06 -11.68 8.31
N ALA A 29 -23.92 -12.69 8.50
CA ALA A 29 -24.39 -13.54 7.42
C ALA A 29 -25.25 -12.77 6.41
N SER A 30 -26.15 -11.89 6.87
CA SER A 30 -26.97 -11.07 5.97
C SER A 30 -26.12 -10.04 5.24
N LEU A 31 -25.13 -9.43 5.91
CA LEU A 31 -24.17 -8.52 5.29
C LEU A 31 -23.37 -9.24 4.21
N TYR A 32 -22.85 -10.43 4.50
CA TYR A 32 -22.08 -11.24 3.55
C TYR A 32 -22.92 -11.65 2.32
N LEU A 33 -24.15 -12.12 2.53
CA LEU A 33 -25.04 -12.55 1.43
C LEU A 33 -25.56 -11.38 0.59
N THR A 34 -25.65 -10.17 1.16
CA THR A 34 -26.24 -9.01 0.49
C THR A 34 -25.17 -8.06 -0.07
N PHE A 35 -23.87 -8.33 0.15
CA PHE A 35 -22.81 -7.41 -0.24
C PHE A 35 -22.61 -7.40 -1.78
N PRO A 36 -22.93 -6.30 -2.48
CA PRO A 36 -22.85 -6.25 -3.94
C PRO A 36 -21.41 -5.91 -4.37
N ALA A 37 -20.52 -6.90 -4.32
CA ALA A 37 -19.08 -6.71 -4.60
C ALA A 37 -18.82 -6.12 -6.00
N GLU A 38 -19.56 -6.59 -7.01
CA GLU A 38 -19.47 -6.14 -8.41
C GLU A 38 -19.79 -4.63 -8.56
N ALA A 39 -20.81 -4.14 -7.84
CA ALA A 39 -21.22 -2.74 -7.91
C ALA A 39 -20.15 -1.80 -7.29
N VAL A 40 -19.48 -2.26 -6.24
CA VAL A 40 -18.38 -1.52 -5.60
C VAL A 40 -17.19 -1.41 -6.55
N ALA A 41 -16.80 -2.50 -7.21
CA ALA A 41 -15.70 -2.50 -8.18
C ALA A 41 -15.98 -1.61 -9.38
N GLN A 42 -17.19 -1.66 -9.96
CA GLN A 42 -17.58 -0.78 -11.06
C GLN A 42 -17.51 0.69 -10.66
N ARG A 43 -17.96 1.02 -9.44
CA ARG A 43 -17.89 2.39 -8.93
C ARG A 43 -16.46 2.84 -8.66
N LEU A 44 -15.61 1.98 -8.11
CA LEU A 44 -14.18 2.26 -7.92
C LEU A 44 -13.49 2.50 -9.27
N GLY A 45 -13.77 1.70 -10.30
CA GLY A 45 -13.26 1.91 -11.65
C GLY A 45 -13.67 3.26 -12.23
N HIS A 46 -14.93 3.65 -12.04
CA HIS A 46 -15.44 4.94 -12.52
C HIS A 46 -14.84 6.13 -11.74
N GLU A 47 -14.72 6.02 -10.42
CA GLU A 47 -14.11 7.06 -9.58
C GLU A 47 -12.60 7.18 -9.84
N LEU A 48 -11.89 6.07 -10.08
CA LEU A 48 -10.49 6.07 -10.44
C LEU A 48 -10.27 6.72 -11.82
N ALA A 49 -11.10 6.39 -12.81
CA ALA A 49 -11.06 7.04 -14.12
C ALA A 49 -11.34 8.54 -14.02
N ARG A 50 -12.29 8.95 -13.17
CA ARG A 50 -12.60 10.37 -12.93
C ARG A 50 -11.48 11.10 -12.20
N ALA A 51 -10.89 10.48 -11.17
CA ALA A 51 -9.82 11.05 -10.37
C ALA A 51 -8.51 11.19 -11.15
N THR A 52 -8.24 10.25 -12.06
CA THR A 52 -7.04 10.28 -12.93
C THR A 52 -7.25 11.07 -14.23
N GLY A 53 -8.46 11.58 -14.48
CA GLY A 53 -8.80 12.32 -15.70
C GLY A 53 -8.83 11.43 -16.96
N GLY A 54 -9.15 10.14 -16.81
CA GLY A 54 -9.18 9.15 -17.89
C GLY A 54 -7.82 8.55 -18.25
N ARG A 55 -6.75 8.93 -17.53
CA ARG A 55 -5.38 8.47 -17.80
C ARG A 55 -5.10 7.06 -17.29
N ALA A 56 -5.89 6.56 -16.34
CA ALA A 56 -5.84 5.18 -15.89
C ALA A 56 -7.25 4.56 -15.97
N THR A 57 -7.37 3.48 -16.73
CA THR A 57 -8.60 2.66 -16.78
C THR A 57 -8.28 1.32 -16.13
N ALA A 58 -8.98 1.00 -15.03
CA ALA A 58 -8.92 -0.31 -14.40
C ALA A 58 -10.10 -1.15 -14.92
N THR A 59 -9.79 -2.31 -15.51
CA THR A 59 -10.80 -3.31 -15.86
C THR A 59 -10.66 -4.46 -14.87
N PHE A 60 -11.74 -4.79 -14.16
CA PHE A 60 -11.79 -5.90 -13.22
C PHE A 60 -12.42 -7.10 -13.93
N GLY A 61 -11.82 -8.28 -13.80
CA GLY A 61 -12.33 -9.51 -14.40
C GLY A 61 -13.50 -10.05 -13.59
N ASP A 62 -13.19 -10.78 -12.52
CA ASP A 62 -14.17 -11.29 -11.56
C ASP A 62 -13.94 -10.63 -10.20
N VAL A 63 -15.04 -10.34 -9.49
CA VAL A 63 -14.99 -9.72 -8.16
C VAL A 63 -15.79 -10.56 -7.20
N SER A 64 -15.10 -11.17 -6.24
CA SER A 64 -15.66 -12.10 -5.27
C SER A 64 -15.53 -11.55 -3.85
N PRO A 65 -16.44 -11.93 -2.94
CA PRO A 65 -16.27 -11.61 -1.52
C PRO A 65 -15.10 -12.40 -0.93
N TYR A 66 -14.15 -11.68 -0.32
CA TYR A 66 -12.98 -12.26 0.36
C TYR A 66 -13.23 -12.40 1.86
N ARG A 67 -13.29 -13.64 2.34
CA ARG A 67 -13.56 -13.96 3.76
C ARG A 67 -14.86 -13.29 4.26
N LEU A 68 -14.88 -12.79 5.51
CA LEU A 68 -16.07 -12.23 6.15
C LEU A 68 -16.33 -10.75 5.86
N SER A 69 -15.33 -10.01 5.37
CA SER A 69 -15.34 -8.54 5.38
C SER A 69 -14.45 -7.89 4.32
N GLY A 70 -14.07 -8.66 3.29
CA GLY A 70 -13.22 -8.19 2.21
C GLY A 70 -13.83 -8.44 0.85
N ILE A 71 -13.20 -7.83 -0.13
CA ILE A 71 -13.41 -8.03 -1.56
C ILE A 71 -12.10 -8.51 -2.16
N GLU A 72 -12.19 -9.41 -3.12
CA GLU A 72 -11.09 -9.87 -3.96
C GLU A 72 -11.52 -9.67 -5.41
N ALA A 73 -10.59 -9.17 -6.21
CA ALA A 73 -10.77 -8.93 -7.63
C ALA A 73 -9.65 -9.67 -8.36
N ASP A 74 -10.04 -10.57 -9.26
CA ASP A 74 -9.14 -11.38 -10.06
C ASP A 74 -8.99 -10.79 -11.47
N GLY A 75 -7.79 -10.89 -12.03
CA GLY A 75 -7.47 -10.45 -13.39
C GLY A 75 -7.64 -8.95 -13.59
N VAL A 76 -7.12 -8.15 -12.66
CA VAL A 76 -7.22 -6.69 -12.73
C VAL A 76 -6.25 -6.16 -13.79
N LYS A 77 -6.80 -5.65 -14.89
CA LYS A 77 -6.02 -5.04 -15.97
C LYS A 77 -6.02 -3.53 -15.79
N LEU A 78 -4.87 -3.00 -15.40
CA LEU A 78 -4.65 -1.57 -15.28
C LEU A 78 -4.02 -1.06 -16.57
N ARG A 79 -4.76 -0.24 -17.33
CA ARG A 79 -4.24 0.44 -18.52
C ARG A 79 -3.95 1.89 -18.19
N ILE A 80 -2.67 2.24 -18.13
CA ILE A 80 -2.21 3.63 -17.97
C ILE A 80 -1.88 4.16 -19.36
N THR A 81 -2.56 5.24 -19.77
CA THR A 81 -2.29 5.96 -21.02
C THR A 81 -1.56 7.27 -20.67
N PRO A 82 -0.22 7.33 -20.80
CA PRO A 82 0.52 8.56 -20.61
C PRO A 82 0.26 9.57 -21.75
N GLU A 83 0.43 10.86 -21.51
CA GLU A 83 0.22 11.94 -22.51
C GLU A 83 1.21 11.88 -23.70
N ARG A 84 2.33 11.18 -23.53
CA ARG A 84 3.27 10.80 -24.59
C ARG A 84 3.78 9.38 -24.32
N GLY A 85 3.61 8.50 -25.29
CA GLY A 85 4.16 7.14 -25.27
C GLY A 85 3.10 6.04 -25.41
N ASP A 86 3.56 4.80 -25.50
CA ASP A 86 2.69 3.63 -25.64
C ASP A 86 1.94 3.32 -24.34
N PRO A 87 0.69 2.84 -24.43
CA PRO A 87 -0.09 2.45 -23.26
C PRO A 87 0.65 1.35 -22.47
N ILE A 88 0.73 1.55 -21.16
CA ILE A 88 1.29 0.59 -20.23
C ILE A 88 0.12 -0.22 -19.68
N GLU A 89 -0.01 -1.44 -20.18
CA GLU A 89 -0.94 -2.44 -19.63
C GLU A 89 -0.19 -3.24 -18.56
N VAL A 90 -0.71 -3.18 -17.34
CA VAL A 90 -0.24 -3.95 -16.19
C VAL A 90 -1.36 -4.93 -15.86
N GLU A 91 -1.06 -6.22 -15.96
CA GLU A 91 -1.94 -7.28 -15.50
C GLU A 91 -1.56 -7.61 -14.05
N ILE A 92 -2.56 -7.55 -13.19
CA ILE A 92 -2.47 -7.90 -11.76
C ILE A 92 -3.30 -9.15 -11.59
N ASP A 93 -2.72 -10.20 -11.00
CA ASP A 93 -3.38 -11.51 -10.94
C ASP A 93 -4.56 -11.49 -9.98
N SER A 94 -4.34 -10.99 -8.75
CA SER A 94 -5.41 -10.76 -7.79
C SER A 94 -5.15 -9.53 -6.92
N ALA A 95 -6.23 -8.88 -6.51
CA ALA A 95 -6.21 -7.72 -5.64
C ALA A 95 -7.31 -7.86 -4.59
N HIS A 96 -6.97 -7.79 -3.32
CA HIS A 96 -7.96 -7.87 -2.25
C HIS A 96 -7.88 -6.67 -1.31
N ALA A 97 -9.02 -6.31 -0.73
CA ALA A 97 -9.14 -5.27 0.28
C ALA A 97 -10.12 -5.73 1.35
N ARG A 98 -9.76 -5.59 2.62
CA ARG A 98 -10.52 -6.13 3.75
C ARG A 98 -10.51 -5.20 4.94
N ILE A 99 -11.67 -5.06 5.57
CA ILE A 99 -11.79 -4.35 6.85
C ILE A 99 -11.70 -5.35 8.01
N HIS A 100 -10.92 -5.04 9.03
CA HIS A 100 -10.83 -5.89 10.22
C HIS A 100 -12.05 -5.68 11.13
N LEU A 101 -12.81 -6.75 11.37
CA LEU A 101 -14.05 -6.69 12.16
C LEU A 101 -13.80 -6.48 13.67
N MET A 102 -12.71 -7.06 14.21
CA MET A 102 -12.43 -6.98 15.64
C MET A 102 -12.10 -5.55 16.10
N PRO A 103 -11.22 -4.80 15.41
CA PRO A 103 -11.02 -3.37 15.70
C PRO A 103 -12.29 -2.55 15.46
N LEU A 104 -13.09 -2.89 14.45
CA LEU A 104 -14.32 -2.16 14.12
C LEU A 104 -15.37 -2.26 15.23
N LEU A 105 -15.45 -3.39 15.95
CA LEU A 105 -16.27 -3.53 17.16
C LEU A 105 -15.82 -2.63 18.31
N ALA A 106 -14.52 -2.30 18.35
CA ALA A 106 -13.94 -1.32 19.26
C ALA A 106 -13.97 0.12 18.71
N PHE A 107 -14.71 0.37 17.62
CA PHE A 107 -14.79 1.65 16.90
C PHE A 107 -13.48 2.12 16.24
N ASN A 108 -12.55 1.21 16.03
CA ASN A 108 -11.27 1.46 15.37
C ASN A 108 -11.30 0.89 13.94
N LEU A 109 -11.22 1.74 12.92
CA LEU A 109 -11.19 1.30 11.53
C LEU A 109 -9.78 0.83 11.16
N SER A 110 -9.62 -0.46 10.93
CA SER A 110 -8.38 -1.07 10.41
C SER A 110 -8.66 -1.74 9.07
N LEU A 111 -7.78 -1.51 8.10
CA LEU A 111 -7.91 -1.93 6.70
C LEU A 111 -6.64 -2.68 6.27
N SER A 112 -6.80 -3.86 5.68
CA SER A 112 -5.76 -4.57 4.95
C SER A 112 -6.06 -4.53 3.46
N ALA A 113 -5.04 -4.33 2.64
CA ALA A 113 -5.11 -4.44 1.19
C ALA A 113 -3.93 -5.29 0.70
N GLY A 114 -4.14 -6.09 -0.32
CA GLY A 114 -3.09 -6.93 -0.88
C GLY A 114 -3.22 -7.09 -2.39
N LEU A 115 -2.09 -7.29 -3.05
CA LEU A 115 -1.97 -7.51 -4.49
C LEU A 115 -1.06 -8.71 -4.72
N ALA A 116 -1.48 -9.66 -5.54
CA ALA A 116 -0.64 -10.76 -6.02
C ALA A 116 -0.19 -10.48 -7.46
N LEU A 117 1.10 -10.67 -7.71
CA LEU A 117 1.77 -10.42 -8.98
C LEU A 117 2.72 -11.58 -9.29
N GLY A 118 2.27 -12.53 -10.10
CA GLY A 118 2.97 -13.77 -10.40
C GLY A 118 3.22 -14.59 -9.15
N ASP A 119 4.49 -14.79 -8.83
CA ASP A 119 4.93 -15.52 -7.64
C ASP A 119 5.11 -14.61 -6.40
N GLY A 120 4.92 -13.29 -6.55
CA GLY A 120 5.11 -12.30 -5.49
C GLY A 120 3.81 -11.69 -4.97
N SER A 121 3.88 -11.11 -3.77
CA SER A 121 2.76 -10.44 -3.11
C SER A 121 3.15 -9.10 -2.50
N ILE A 122 2.23 -8.15 -2.53
CA ILE A 122 2.33 -6.85 -1.87
C ILE A 122 1.17 -6.75 -0.90
N GLU A 123 1.44 -6.59 0.39
CA GLU A 123 0.45 -6.43 1.45
C GLU A 123 0.60 -5.05 2.07
N ALA A 124 -0.51 -4.39 2.38
CA ALA A 124 -0.56 -3.10 3.02
C ALA A 124 -1.61 -3.11 4.12
N ASP A 125 -1.20 -2.82 5.35
CA ASP A 125 -2.07 -2.71 6.51
C ASP A 125 -2.11 -1.27 7.01
N ILE A 126 -3.31 -0.78 7.31
CA ILE A 126 -3.56 0.55 7.84
C ILE A 126 -4.29 0.38 9.17
N ASP A 127 -3.58 0.65 10.25
CA ASP A 127 -4.09 0.54 11.61
C ASP A 127 -4.18 1.93 12.27
N PRO A 128 -5.24 2.22 13.03
CA PRO A 128 -5.36 3.49 13.75
C PRO A 128 -4.39 3.52 14.94
N SER A 129 -3.73 4.66 15.16
CA SER A 129 -2.88 4.94 16.31
C SER A 129 -3.43 6.10 17.15
N ASP A 130 -2.89 6.31 18.35
CA ASP A 130 -3.31 7.39 19.24
C ASP A 130 -3.15 8.80 18.62
N SER A 131 -2.25 8.93 17.64
CA SER A 131 -1.90 10.22 17.03
C SER A 131 -2.12 10.29 15.51
N GLY A 132 -2.61 9.20 14.90
CA GLY A 132 -2.82 9.09 13.48
C GLY A 132 -3.06 7.67 13.01
N TYR A 133 -2.28 7.22 12.03
CA TYR A 133 -2.39 5.88 11.45
C TYR A 133 -1.00 5.28 11.25
N VAL A 134 -0.84 3.99 11.56
CA VAL A 134 0.31 3.19 11.19
C VAL A 134 0.01 2.51 9.86
N VAL A 135 0.87 2.75 8.88
CA VAL A 135 0.81 2.13 7.55
C VAL A 135 1.98 1.16 7.46
N SER A 136 1.67 -0.14 7.40
CA SER A 136 2.63 -1.19 7.12
C SER A 136 2.49 -1.61 5.67
N LEU A 137 3.60 -1.77 4.97
CA LEU A 137 3.69 -2.25 3.60
C LEU A 137 4.70 -3.39 3.60
N ARG A 138 4.32 -4.57 3.14
CA ARG A 138 5.19 -5.73 2.97
C ARG A 138 5.17 -6.13 1.50
N VAL A 139 6.35 -6.43 0.98
CA VAL A 139 6.57 -6.85 -0.40
C VAL A 139 7.36 -8.14 -0.32
N ASP A 140 6.82 -9.22 -0.86
CA ASP A 140 7.45 -10.54 -0.83
C ASP A 140 7.60 -11.04 -2.26
N ASP A 141 8.83 -11.38 -2.63
CA ASP A 141 9.19 -12.09 -3.86
C ASP A 141 8.61 -11.52 -5.18
N VAL A 142 8.48 -10.20 -5.28
CA VAL A 142 7.98 -9.55 -6.50
C VAL A 142 9.06 -9.52 -7.58
N ASP A 143 8.83 -10.21 -8.70
CA ASP A 143 9.74 -10.21 -9.85
C ASP A 143 9.63 -8.89 -10.64
N LEU A 144 10.73 -8.14 -10.71
CA LEU A 144 10.80 -6.88 -11.47
C LEU A 144 10.65 -7.07 -12.98
N ALA A 145 10.80 -8.29 -13.49
CA ALA A 145 10.53 -8.60 -14.88
C ALA A 145 9.01 -8.60 -15.20
N ARG A 146 8.14 -8.69 -14.18
CA ARG A 146 6.68 -8.76 -14.31
C ARG A 146 6.04 -7.95 -13.15
N PRO A 147 5.64 -6.69 -13.36
CA PRO A 147 5.23 -6.06 -14.62
C PRO A 147 6.33 -5.20 -15.28
N PRO A 148 6.28 -4.98 -16.63
CA PRO A 148 7.28 -4.22 -17.37
C PRO A 148 7.25 -2.70 -17.10
N PHE A 149 6.57 -2.24 -16.05
CA PHE A 149 6.43 -0.83 -15.70
C PHE A 149 7.79 -0.17 -15.51
N LEU A 150 8.68 -0.78 -14.72
CA LEU A 150 10.02 -0.25 -14.49
C LEU A 150 10.85 -0.23 -15.77
N SER A 151 10.74 -1.26 -16.60
CA SER A 151 11.47 -1.32 -17.86
C SER A 151 11.04 -0.24 -18.86
N LYS A 152 9.74 0.06 -18.92
CA LYS A 152 9.22 1.14 -19.78
C LYS A 152 9.53 2.53 -19.22
N LEU A 153 9.52 2.68 -17.89
CA LEU A 153 9.78 3.95 -17.24
C LEU A 153 11.26 4.35 -17.32
N LEU A 154 12.17 3.38 -17.15
CA LEU A 154 13.61 3.59 -17.19
C LEU A 154 14.21 3.37 -18.59
N ASP A 155 13.40 2.91 -19.56
CA ASP A 155 13.83 2.47 -20.90
C ASP A 155 14.96 1.43 -20.88
N VAL A 156 15.03 0.69 -19.77
CA VAL A 156 16.10 -0.27 -19.47
C VAL A 156 15.47 -1.53 -18.92
N PRO A 157 15.73 -2.72 -19.49
CA PRO A 157 15.22 -3.97 -18.94
C PRO A 157 15.88 -4.24 -17.58
N VAL A 158 15.08 -4.14 -16.51
CA VAL A 158 15.50 -4.47 -15.15
C VAL A 158 14.96 -5.86 -14.80
N ARG A 159 15.81 -6.70 -14.21
CA ARG A 159 15.45 -8.01 -13.65
C ARG A 159 15.91 -8.09 -12.20
N GLY A 160 15.21 -8.90 -11.42
CA GLY A 160 15.53 -9.14 -10.02
C GLY A 160 14.26 -9.40 -9.23
N VAL A 161 14.42 -9.96 -8.03
CA VAL A 161 13.31 -10.24 -7.12
C VAL A 161 13.38 -9.29 -5.94
N VAL A 162 12.32 -8.53 -5.71
CA VAL A 162 12.23 -7.56 -4.62
C VAL A 162 11.46 -8.15 -3.45
N ALA A 163 12.07 -8.08 -2.27
CA ALA A 163 11.43 -8.32 -1.00
C ALA A 163 11.71 -7.14 -0.07
N GLY A 164 10.78 -6.78 0.81
CA GLY A 164 10.97 -5.66 1.70
C GLY A 164 9.78 -5.40 2.59
N SER A 165 9.99 -4.58 3.61
CA SER A 165 8.92 -4.09 4.46
C SER A 165 9.15 -2.63 4.79
N ALA A 166 8.11 -1.82 4.70
CA ALA A 166 8.08 -0.44 5.13
C ALA A 166 6.98 -0.25 6.16
N GLU A 167 7.29 0.41 7.26
CA GLU A 167 6.34 0.78 8.30
C GLU A 167 6.46 2.29 8.50
N ALA A 168 5.34 3.00 8.48
CA ALA A 168 5.30 4.45 8.66
C ALA A 168 4.12 4.83 9.56
N GLU A 169 4.40 5.52 10.64
CA GLU A 169 3.38 6.19 11.45
C GLU A 169 3.13 7.59 10.91
N VAL A 170 1.94 7.79 10.34
CA VAL A 170 1.49 9.08 9.83
C VAL A 170 0.64 9.76 10.88
N ALA A 171 1.26 10.69 11.60
CA ALA A 171 0.57 11.54 12.56
C ALA A 171 -0.19 12.69 11.88
N PHE A 172 -1.40 12.95 12.36
CA PHE A 172 -2.22 14.07 11.92
C PHE A 172 -2.41 15.07 13.05
N THR A 173 -2.37 16.36 12.75
CA THR A 173 -2.66 17.41 13.71
C THR A 173 -3.88 18.21 13.27
N THR A 174 -4.80 18.40 14.21
CA THR A 174 -5.95 19.27 14.01
C THR A 174 -5.51 20.70 14.31
N ALA A 175 -5.46 21.56 13.30
CA ALA A 175 -5.24 22.99 13.56
C ALA A 175 -6.42 23.51 14.41
N LYS A 176 -6.10 24.27 15.48
CA LYS A 176 -7.05 24.74 16.51
C LYS A 176 -7.99 25.85 16.02
N THR A 177 -8.50 25.77 14.80
CA THR A 177 -9.35 26.80 14.20
C THR A 177 -10.68 26.19 13.74
N PRO A 178 -11.83 26.84 14.00
CA PRO A 178 -13.11 26.35 13.49
C PRO A 178 -13.09 26.30 11.96
N GLY A 179 -13.28 25.12 11.38
CA GLY A 179 -13.17 24.88 9.92
C GLY A 179 -11.80 24.40 9.43
N ALA A 180 -10.87 24.10 10.34
CA ALA A 180 -9.55 23.60 9.97
C ALA A 180 -9.60 22.21 9.31
N ARG A 181 -8.89 22.09 8.18
CA ARG A 181 -8.56 20.80 7.56
C ARG A 181 -7.55 20.06 8.43
N THR A 182 -7.72 18.76 8.59
CA THR A 182 -6.71 17.88 9.18
C THR A 182 -5.42 18.02 8.38
N LEU A 183 -4.34 18.48 9.01
CA LEU A 183 -3.04 18.65 8.38
C LEU A 183 -2.13 17.50 8.80
N LEU A 184 -1.31 17.01 7.88
CA LEU A 184 -0.23 16.08 8.23
C LEU A 184 0.73 16.79 9.18
N ALA A 185 1.16 16.08 10.23
CA ALA A 185 2.17 16.54 11.17
C ALA A 185 3.50 15.85 10.85
N PRO A 186 4.27 16.32 9.83
CA PRO A 186 5.50 15.68 9.40
C PRO A 186 6.53 15.54 10.52
N ASP A 187 6.51 16.47 11.49
CA ASP A 187 7.41 16.47 12.66
C ASP A 187 7.17 15.29 13.61
N LYS A 188 6.02 14.62 13.50
CA LYS A 188 5.63 13.43 14.27
C LYS A 188 5.50 12.18 13.40
N THR A 189 5.84 12.28 12.10
CA THR A 189 5.86 11.14 11.20
C THR A 189 7.19 10.43 11.33
N GLU A 190 7.13 9.16 11.72
CA GLU A 190 8.27 8.26 11.84
C GLU A 190 8.05 7.02 10.98
N GLY A 191 9.11 6.36 10.56
CA GLY A 191 8.98 5.12 9.80
C GLY A 191 10.31 4.44 9.56
N ALA A 192 10.26 3.16 9.21
CA ALA A 192 11.42 2.39 8.81
C ALA A 192 11.08 1.57 7.57
N ALA A 193 11.98 1.52 6.60
CA ALA A 193 11.83 0.68 5.43
C ALA A 193 13.08 -0.17 5.23
N SER A 194 12.88 -1.45 4.94
CA SER A 194 13.92 -2.37 4.52
C SER A 194 13.54 -2.91 3.15
N LEU A 195 14.52 -2.94 2.25
CA LEU A 195 14.35 -3.41 0.89
C LEU A 195 15.56 -4.26 0.53
N THR A 196 15.30 -5.50 0.15
CA THR A 196 16.28 -6.44 -0.37
C THR A 196 15.90 -6.78 -1.80
N VAL A 197 16.80 -6.50 -2.73
CA VAL A 197 16.67 -6.91 -4.13
C VAL A 197 17.67 -8.04 -4.38
N ARG A 198 17.16 -9.21 -4.75
CA ARG A 198 17.97 -10.39 -5.13
C ARG A 198 18.13 -10.45 -6.64
N ASP A 199 19.31 -10.89 -7.07
CA ASP A 199 19.66 -11.10 -8.48
C ASP A 199 19.34 -9.90 -9.38
N ALA A 200 19.58 -8.70 -8.85
CA ALA A 200 19.38 -7.46 -9.58
C ALA A 200 20.29 -7.45 -10.81
N SER A 201 19.70 -7.27 -11.98
CA SER A 201 20.44 -7.11 -13.22
C SER A 201 19.78 -6.09 -14.13
N VAL A 202 20.64 -5.34 -14.80
CA VAL A 202 20.26 -4.27 -15.73
C VAL A 202 20.72 -4.73 -17.11
N GLY A 203 19.79 -5.00 -18.01
CA GLY A 203 20.13 -5.42 -19.36
C GLY A 203 20.77 -4.28 -20.18
N PRO A 204 21.17 -4.57 -21.43
CA PRO A 204 21.86 -3.59 -22.25
C PRO A 204 20.96 -2.38 -22.50
N ALA A 205 21.43 -1.20 -22.12
CA ALA A 205 20.69 0.03 -22.30
C ALA A 205 21.62 1.24 -22.37
N THR A 206 21.11 2.29 -23.00
CA THR A 206 21.78 3.57 -23.15
C THR A 206 21.28 4.50 -22.05
N VAL A 207 21.94 4.47 -20.88
CA VAL A 207 21.59 5.40 -19.80
C VAL A 207 22.41 6.67 -19.99
N GLN A 208 21.75 7.78 -20.32
CA GLN A 208 22.37 9.10 -20.47
C GLN A 208 23.60 9.14 -21.40
N GLY A 209 23.54 8.43 -22.53
CA GLY A 209 24.60 8.40 -23.54
C GLY A 209 25.72 7.39 -23.29
N PHE A 210 25.66 6.63 -22.19
CA PHE A 210 26.53 5.48 -21.96
C PHE A 210 25.81 4.20 -22.39
N THR A 211 26.23 3.61 -23.51
CA THR A 211 25.80 2.27 -23.92
C THR A 211 26.44 1.23 -23.01
N ILE A 212 25.63 0.56 -22.20
CA ILE A 212 26.04 -0.64 -21.47
C ILE A 212 25.82 -1.83 -22.42
N PRO A 213 26.88 -2.46 -22.95
CA PRO A 213 26.76 -3.45 -24.02
C PRO A 213 26.37 -4.87 -23.55
N ALA A 214 26.36 -5.14 -22.25
CA ALA A 214 26.01 -6.44 -21.69
C ALA A 214 25.16 -6.27 -20.42
N ALA A 215 24.34 -7.28 -20.11
CA ALA A 215 23.56 -7.29 -18.88
C ALA A 215 24.50 -7.20 -17.65
N LEU A 216 24.41 -6.10 -16.92
CA LEU A 216 25.19 -5.87 -15.71
C LEU A 216 24.45 -6.48 -14.52
N SER A 217 25.02 -7.53 -13.95
CA SER A 217 24.54 -8.09 -12.69
C SER A 217 25.06 -7.24 -11.52
N LEU A 218 24.13 -6.71 -10.75
CA LEU A 218 24.35 -5.92 -9.53
C LEU A 218 24.38 -6.81 -8.27
N GLY A 219 24.02 -8.09 -8.40
CA GLY A 219 23.99 -9.05 -7.29
C GLY A 219 22.80 -8.81 -6.36
N GLN A 220 23.05 -8.91 -5.05
CA GLN A 220 22.09 -8.63 -4.00
C GLN A 220 22.28 -7.20 -3.47
N LEU A 221 21.19 -6.44 -3.37
CA LEU A 221 21.16 -5.07 -2.85
C LEU A 221 20.28 -5.05 -1.60
N ASP A 222 20.88 -4.81 -0.43
CA ASP A 222 20.17 -4.63 0.83
C ASP A 222 20.20 -3.12 1.19
N MET A 223 19.03 -2.50 1.31
CA MET A 223 18.86 -1.10 1.69
C MET A 223 17.95 -1.00 2.91
N ALA A 224 18.40 -0.28 3.94
CA ALA A 224 17.57 0.09 5.08
C ALA A 224 17.49 1.62 5.17
N LEU A 225 16.26 2.12 5.27
CA LEU A 225 15.90 3.52 5.41
C LEU A 225 15.20 3.71 6.76
N ASP A 226 15.54 4.78 7.46
CA ASP A 226 14.92 5.19 8.73
C ASP A 226 14.44 6.63 8.54
N MET A 227 13.18 6.90 8.86
CA MET A 227 12.55 8.20 8.77
C MET A 227 12.23 8.69 10.17
N LYS A 228 12.83 9.82 10.57
CA LYS A 228 12.54 10.47 11.87
C LYS A 228 12.12 11.91 11.64
N GLN A 229 10.97 12.29 12.18
CA GLN A 229 10.43 13.66 12.06
C GLN A 229 10.36 14.12 10.60
N GLY A 230 9.87 13.23 9.72
CA GLY A 230 9.79 13.48 8.28
C GLY A 230 11.15 13.56 7.56
N ARG A 231 12.27 13.21 8.22
CA ARG A 231 13.60 13.15 7.59
C ARG A 231 13.98 11.71 7.30
N LEU A 232 14.09 11.38 6.02
CA LEU A 232 14.60 10.11 5.53
C LEU A 232 16.13 10.05 5.68
N ARG A 233 16.62 9.00 6.32
CA ARG A 233 18.04 8.70 6.50
C ARG A 233 18.28 7.28 6.01
N VAL A 234 19.29 7.11 5.16
CA VAL A 234 19.77 5.77 4.80
C VAL A 234 20.51 5.20 6.00
N ALA A 235 19.92 4.19 6.66
CA ALA A 235 20.49 3.53 7.82
C ALA A 235 21.60 2.56 7.41
N SER A 236 21.39 1.81 6.33
CA SER A 236 22.42 0.95 5.75
C SER A 236 22.18 0.72 4.26
N PHE A 237 23.27 0.57 3.52
CA PHE A 237 23.26 0.13 2.14
C PHE A 237 24.38 -0.89 1.99
N GLN A 238 24.04 -2.12 1.62
CA GLN A 238 25.00 -3.18 1.37
C GLN A 238 24.73 -3.77 -0.01
N GLN A 239 25.75 -3.80 -0.85
CA GLN A 239 25.74 -4.52 -2.11
C GLN A 239 26.62 -5.76 -1.96
N LYS A 240 26.04 -6.94 -2.20
CA LYS A 240 26.74 -8.23 -2.16
C LYS A 240 26.73 -8.86 -3.54
N GLY A 241 27.91 -8.99 -4.14
CA GLY A 241 28.07 -9.54 -5.49
C GLY A 241 27.86 -8.50 -6.60
N GLY A 242 28.30 -8.85 -7.80
CA GLY A 242 28.28 -7.97 -8.98
C GLY A 242 29.67 -7.42 -9.36
N GLN A 243 29.79 -6.91 -10.58
CA GLN A 243 31.06 -6.37 -11.13
C GLN A 243 31.33 -4.90 -10.77
N LEU A 244 30.46 -4.28 -9.97
CA LEU A 244 30.55 -2.86 -9.61
C LEU A 244 30.31 -2.70 -8.10
N THR A 245 31.25 -2.10 -7.38
CA THR A 245 31.09 -1.72 -5.97
C THR A 245 30.74 -0.24 -5.91
N VAL A 246 29.48 0.10 -5.62
CA VAL A 246 29.06 1.50 -5.46
C VAL A 246 28.86 1.81 -3.98
N HIS A 247 29.75 2.62 -3.41
CA HIS A 247 29.53 3.23 -2.10
C HIS A 247 28.82 4.57 -2.29
N LEU A 248 27.51 4.63 -2.05
CA LEU A 248 26.74 5.88 -2.02
C LEU A 248 26.41 6.26 -0.58
N SER A 249 27.02 7.33 -0.09
CA SER A 249 26.71 7.95 1.20
C SER A 249 26.33 9.41 0.97
N THR A 250 25.06 9.67 0.67
CA THR A 250 24.51 11.02 0.55
C THR A 250 23.16 11.13 1.26
N ALA A 251 23.08 12.06 2.22
CA ALA A 251 21.83 12.44 2.85
C ALA A 251 20.99 13.23 1.84
N LEU A 252 19.81 12.73 1.49
CA LEU A 252 18.87 13.42 0.61
C LEU A 252 17.92 14.27 1.45
N THR A 253 18.09 15.59 1.37
CA THR A 253 17.19 16.56 1.99
C THR A 253 15.99 16.77 1.07
N LEU A 254 14.83 16.26 1.46
CA LEU A 254 13.56 16.67 0.85
C LEU A 254 13.27 18.11 1.31
N LEU A 255 13.54 19.07 0.44
CA LEU A 255 13.10 20.45 0.62
C LEU A 255 11.60 20.53 0.31
N PRO A 256 10.79 21.23 1.13
CA PRO A 256 9.39 21.43 0.84
C PRO A 256 9.23 22.24 -0.45
N GLU A 257 8.24 21.83 -1.24
CA GLU A 257 7.82 22.49 -2.47
C GLU A 257 7.47 23.96 -2.18
N VAL A 258 8.34 24.87 -2.61
CA VAL A 258 8.08 26.31 -2.53
C VAL A 258 7.03 26.63 -3.59
N LYS A 259 5.81 26.95 -3.15
CA LYS A 259 4.78 27.57 -3.99
C LYS A 259 5.35 28.81 -4.68
N SER A 260 5.74 28.68 -5.94
CA SER A 260 5.93 29.82 -6.82
C SER A 260 4.54 30.31 -7.26
N SER A 261 3.99 31.31 -6.56
CA SER A 261 2.90 32.13 -7.07
C SER A 261 3.08 33.59 -6.68
N ASN A 262 2.94 34.42 -7.72
CA ASN A 262 2.79 35.87 -7.74
C ASN A 262 4.01 36.72 -7.40
N LEU A 263 4.88 36.92 -8.39
CA LEU A 263 5.40 38.25 -8.65
C LEU A 263 4.59 38.85 -9.80
N GLU A 264 3.64 39.71 -9.42
CA GLU A 264 3.02 40.66 -10.31
C GLU A 264 4.08 41.48 -11.05
N SER A 265 3.77 41.75 -12.31
CA SER A 265 4.49 42.66 -13.18
C SER A 265 4.63 44.04 -12.55
N CYS A 266 5.87 44.51 -12.44
CA CYS A 266 6.18 45.93 -12.59
C CYS A 266 7.29 46.01 -13.63
N VAL A 267 6.94 46.47 -14.83
CA VAL A 267 7.59 47.47 -15.69
C VAL A 267 6.70 47.64 -16.93
#